data_AF-A0A535JRB7-F1
#
_entry.id   AF-A0A535JRB7-F1
#
_cell.length_a   1.000
_cell.length_b   1.000
_cell.length_c   1.000
_cell.angle_alpha   90.00
_cell.angle_beta   90.00
_cell.angle_gamma   90.00
#
_symmetry.space_group_name_H-M   'P 1'
#
loop_
_entity.id
_entity.type
_entity.pdbx_description
1 polymer ?
#
loop_
_entity_poly.entity_id
_entity_poly.type
_entity_poly.pdbx_seq_one_letter_code
_entity_poly.pdbx_strand_id
1 'polypeptide(L)'
;MGPQGVSRCDRSGTAACPHDQDASRRACRALHRRDLRPRAQTRRRWRPAPSPDVPQPHGGNSRADRSAAVPRRVHRRRPLRLSRGTAQGSAGRGAARRQGFRPLAPCGRARVQAHRGLVRQYLDIVRKALAEGDERVDRTSTGTRAVFGEMMRFDLSQGFPAVTTKRLAFRAVVAELLWFLAGSSDVNDLHALGVHIWDGNAFADYWQARARFAGDAGRNYGQQWRDWIAPDGRHIDQLRDTIRLIREQPSSRRMLVLAWNPGELDQTSLPACHALFQFFVAGGKLSLMMYQRSCDLVLGVPFNMAQYALLLHLVAREVELEPFEFVHVLADAHIYRDHVDAAREQLEREPYPAPT
;
A
#
# COMPACT_ATOMS: atom_id res chain seq x y z
N MET A 1 -57.68 -27.35 -50.79
CA MET A 1 -56.39 -28.06 -50.75
C MET A 1 -55.70 -27.69 -49.45
N GLY A 2 -55.58 -28.61 -48.49
CA GLY A 2 -54.49 -28.53 -47.48
C GLY A 2 -53.23 -29.22 -48.03
N PRO A 3 -52.19 -29.53 -47.23
CA PRO A 3 -52.04 -29.30 -45.78
C PRO A 3 -50.58 -28.98 -45.30
N GLN A 4 -50.38 -28.95 -43.96
CA GLN A 4 -49.12 -29.20 -43.18
C GLN A 4 -48.02 -28.12 -43.17
N GLY A 5 -47.29 -27.79 -42.10
CA GLY A 5 -47.20 -28.29 -40.73
C GLY A 5 -45.79 -28.03 -40.15
N VAL A 6 -45.70 -27.59 -38.87
CA VAL A 6 -44.61 -27.86 -37.87
C VAL A 6 -43.25 -27.14 -38.14
N SER A 7 -42.48 -26.48 -37.24
CA SER A 7 -42.25 -26.54 -35.77
C SER A 7 -41.50 -25.28 -35.24
N ARG A 8 -41.88 -24.82 -34.02
CA ARG A 8 -41.11 -24.37 -32.81
C ARG A 8 -39.60 -23.99 -32.92
N CYS A 9 -39.00 -23.10 -32.12
CA CYS A 9 -39.27 -22.55 -30.78
C CYS A 9 -38.43 -21.27 -30.47
N ASP A 10 -39.02 -20.38 -29.66
CA ASP A 10 -38.46 -19.44 -28.67
C ASP A 10 -37.22 -18.56 -28.91
N ARG A 11 -37.44 -17.24 -28.85
CA ARG A 11 -36.78 -16.36 -27.85
C ARG A 11 -37.73 -15.26 -27.37
N SER A 12 -38.21 -15.45 -26.14
CA SER A 12 -38.86 -14.45 -25.29
C SER A 12 -37.94 -13.24 -25.05
N GLY A 13 -38.55 -12.05 -25.08
CA GLY A 13 -37.86 -10.76 -24.97
C GLY A 13 -37.42 -10.35 -23.57
N THR A 14 -36.80 -9.17 -23.50
CA THR A 14 -36.93 -8.20 -22.40
C THR A 14 -36.34 -6.86 -22.85
N ALA A 15 -37.03 -5.79 -22.44
CA ALA A 15 -36.82 -4.41 -22.83
C ALA A 15 -35.53 -3.81 -22.27
N ALA A 16 -34.86 -2.98 -23.08
CA ALA A 16 -33.76 -2.14 -22.64
C ALA A 16 -34.29 -0.77 -22.15
N CYS A 17 -33.98 -0.40 -20.90
CA CYS A 17 -34.10 0.97 -20.41
C CYS A 17 -32.87 1.80 -20.81
N PRO A 18 -33.01 3.08 -21.17
CA PRO A 18 -31.89 3.93 -21.53
C PRO A 18 -31.25 4.56 -20.28
N HIS A 19 -29.95 4.33 -20.07
CA HIS A 19 -29.17 5.07 -19.10
C HIS A 19 -28.67 6.39 -19.69
N ASP A 20 -29.03 7.47 -19.00
CA ASP A 20 -28.76 8.87 -19.25
C ASP A 20 -27.24 9.18 -19.23
N GLN A 21 -26.67 9.46 -20.40
CA GLN A 21 -25.27 9.86 -20.59
C GLN A 21 -25.03 11.38 -20.42
N ASP A 22 -26.05 12.16 -20.03
CA ASP A 22 -25.98 13.63 -20.07
C ASP A 22 -25.66 14.29 -18.71
N ALA A 23 -25.66 13.51 -17.61
CA ALA A 23 -25.30 14.01 -16.27
C ALA A 23 -23.79 14.29 -16.12
N SER A 24 -22.93 13.43 -16.69
CA SER A 24 -21.47 13.54 -16.57
C SER A 24 -20.87 14.72 -17.35
N ARG A 25 -21.57 15.21 -18.39
CA ARG A 25 -21.11 16.35 -19.20
C ARG A 25 -21.42 17.71 -18.58
N ARG A 26 -22.46 17.80 -17.73
CA ARG A 26 -22.87 19.05 -17.08
C ARG A 26 -22.00 19.39 -15.86
N ALA A 27 -21.46 18.39 -15.16
CA ALA A 27 -20.54 18.60 -14.03
C ALA A 27 -19.21 19.25 -14.45
N CYS A 28 -18.71 18.98 -15.66
CA CYS A 28 -17.42 19.52 -16.14
C CYS A 28 -17.46 21.00 -16.56
N ARG A 29 -18.62 21.59 -16.84
CA ARG A 29 -18.70 22.99 -17.33
C ARG A 29 -18.99 24.04 -16.27
N ALA A 30 -19.32 23.67 -15.03
CA ALA A 30 -19.68 24.62 -13.97
C ALA A 30 -18.48 25.14 -13.14
N LEU A 31 -17.28 24.59 -13.32
CA LEU A 31 -16.09 24.90 -12.49
C LEU A 31 -15.28 26.13 -12.94
N HIS A 32 -15.83 27.01 -13.78
CA HIS A 32 -15.04 28.08 -14.42
C HIS A 32 -15.38 29.53 -14.08
N ARG A 33 -16.23 29.82 -13.10
CA ARG A 33 -16.34 31.19 -12.58
C ARG A 33 -16.76 31.21 -11.12
N ARG A 34 -15.84 31.56 -10.22
CA ARG A 34 -16.08 32.40 -9.04
C ARG A 34 -14.77 32.73 -8.32
N ASP A 35 -14.41 34.01 -8.39
CA ASP A 35 -13.40 34.66 -7.56
C ASP A 35 -13.68 34.45 -6.08
N LEU A 36 -12.66 34.05 -5.31
CA LEU A 36 -12.71 34.05 -3.85
C LEU A 36 -11.39 34.59 -3.29
N ARG A 37 -11.41 35.86 -2.86
CA ARG A 37 -10.38 36.46 -2.00
C ARG A 37 -10.45 35.85 -0.59
N PRO A 38 -9.32 35.63 0.10
CA PRO A 38 -9.34 35.00 1.43
C PRO A 38 -9.75 35.99 2.53
N ARG A 39 -10.71 35.59 3.37
CA ARG A 39 -10.95 36.21 4.70
C ARG A 39 -10.15 35.44 5.76
N ALA A 40 -9.47 36.18 6.63
CA ALA A 40 -8.71 35.66 7.75
C ALA A 40 -9.64 34.96 8.77
N GLN A 41 -9.27 33.76 9.21
CA GLN A 41 -9.90 33.06 10.34
C GLN A 41 -8.87 32.74 11.43
N THR A 42 -9.29 33.00 12.66
CA THR A 42 -8.55 32.94 13.91
C THR A 42 -8.26 31.49 14.33
N ARG A 43 -7.03 31.25 14.78
CA ARG A 43 -6.56 29.93 15.24
C ARG A 43 -7.24 29.52 16.55
N ARG A 44 -8.09 28.49 16.52
CA ARG A 44 -8.43 27.71 17.73
C ARG A 44 -7.52 26.49 17.82
N ARG A 45 -6.85 26.36 18.97
CA ARG A 45 -5.89 25.30 19.30
C ARG A 45 -6.66 24.02 19.68
N TRP A 46 -6.39 22.93 18.99
CA TRP A 46 -6.94 21.60 19.30
C TRP A 46 -6.32 21.07 20.61
N ARG A 47 -7.14 20.48 21.49
CA ARG A 47 -6.71 19.77 22.71
C ARG A 47 -7.37 18.38 22.71
N PRO A 48 -6.64 17.28 22.91
CA PRO A 48 -7.22 15.94 23.03
C PRO A 48 -7.92 15.75 24.38
N ALA A 49 -8.96 14.91 24.41
CA ALA A 49 -9.69 14.53 25.62
C ALA A 49 -8.89 13.54 26.50
N PRO A 50 -9.08 13.55 27.83
CA PRO A 50 -8.38 12.64 28.73
C PRO A 50 -8.92 11.20 28.66
N SER A 51 -8.03 10.22 28.82
CA SER A 51 -8.34 8.79 28.87
C SER A 51 -9.01 8.39 30.20
N PRO A 52 -9.88 7.36 30.24
CA PRO A 52 -10.46 6.88 31.49
C PRO A 52 -9.48 6.01 32.29
N ASP A 53 -9.52 6.15 33.62
CA ASP A 53 -8.66 5.46 34.58
C ASP A 53 -8.86 3.93 34.56
N VAL A 54 -7.74 3.19 34.60
CA VAL A 54 -7.70 1.74 34.74
C VAL A 54 -7.52 1.39 36.24
N PRO A 55 -8.41 0.61 36.88
CA PRO A 55 -8.22 0.22 38.26
C PRO A 55 -7.18 -0.91 38.38
N GLN A 56 -6.24 -0.76 39.32
CA GLN A 56 -5.30 -1.82 39.70
C GLN A 56 -5.95 -2.84 40.65
N PRO A 57 -5.68 -4.15 40.53
CA PRO A 57 -6.13 -5.12 41.52
C PRO A 57 -5.14 -5.25 42.68
N HIS A 58 -5.67 -5.11 43.89
CA HIS A 58 -5.02 -5.37 45.16
C HIS A 58 -4.67 -6.86 45.34
N GLY A 59 -3.52 -7.12 45.97
CA GLY A 59 -3.08 -8.45 46.38
C GLY A 59 -3.91 -9.01 47.55
N GLY A 60 -4.19 -10.32 47.48
CA GLY A 60 -4.80 -11.09 48.54
C GLY A 60 -4.45 -12.57 48.38
N ASN A 61 -3.83 -13.13 49.41
CA ASN A 61 -3.25 -14.46 49.47
C ASN A 61 -4.26 -15.44 50.09
N SER A 62 -4.59 -16.57 49.45
CA SER A 62 -5.17 -17.72 50.15
C SER A 62 -4.91 -19.04 49.43
N ARG A 63 -4.50 -20.04 50.22
CA ARG A 63 -4.04 -21.37 49.83
C ARG A 63 -5.19 -22.33 49.49
N ALA A 64 -4.82 -23.30 48.66
CA ALA A 64 -5.27 -24.69 48.54
C ALA A 64 -6.65 -24.98 47.91
N ASP A 65 -6.62 -25.62 46.74
CA ASP A 65 -7.14 -26.98 46.64
C ASP A 65 -6.44 -27.80 45.54
N ARG A 66 -6.32 -29.11 45.76
CA ARG A 66 -5.65 -30.09 44.91
C ARG A 66 -6.67 -30.75 43.96
N SER A 67 -6.29 -30.98 42.70
CA SER A 67 -6.38 -32.30 42.01
C SER A 67 -6.41 -32.17 40.48
N ALA A 68 -5.98 -33.27 39.85
CA ALA A 68 -6.02 -33.63 38.42
C ALA A 68 -4.92 -33.06 37.49
N ALA A 69 -3.78 -33.76 37.49
CA ALA A 69 -2.74 -33.66 36.48
C ALA A 69 -3.05 -34.56 35.25
N VAL A 70 -2.90 -34.00 34.04
CA VAL A 70 -2.94 -34.73 32.76
C VAL A 70 -1.50 -34.95 32.26
N PRO A 71 -1.07 -36.16 31.86
CA PRO A 71 0.35 -36.42 31.57
C PRO A 71 0.75 -35.94 30.17
N ARG A 72 1.76 -35.06 30.10
CA ARG A 72 2.48 -34.72 28.86
C ARG A 72 3.52 -35.80 28.53
N ARG A 73 3.35 -36.48 27.38
CA ARG A 73 4.38 -37.37 26.81
C ARG A 73 5.55 -36.54 26.27
N VAL A 74 6.72 -36.71 26.87
CA VAL A 74 7.99 -36.17 26.40
C VAL A 74 8.66 -37.23 25.52
N HIS A 75 8.73 -36.99 24.21
CA HIS A 75 9.56 -37.80 23.30
C HIS A 75 11.04 -37.39 23.44
N ARG A 76 11.81 -38.21 24.16
CA ARG A 76 13.28 -38.15 24.16
C ARG A 76 13.81 -38.58 22.79
N ARG A 77 14.35 -37.66 21.99
CA ARG A 77 15.15 -38.00 20.81
C ARG A 77 16.58 -38.36 21.25
N ARG A 78 17.03 -39.56 20.88
CA ARG A 78 18.41 -40.05 21.06
C ARG A 78 19.38 -39.24 20.17
N PRO A 79 20.62 -38.94 20.62
CA PRO A 79 21.63 -38.34 19.76
C PRO A 79 22.24 -39.40 18.82
N LEU A 80 22.29 -39.09 17.52
CA LEU A 80 23.01 -39.85 16.51
C LEU A 80 24.52 -39.66 16.70
N ARG A 81 25.24 -40.76 16.94
CA ARG A 81 26.71 -40.81 16.93
C ARG A 81 27.20 -40.67 15.49
N LEU A 82 27.99 -39.63 15.21
CA LEU A 82 28.83 -39.58 14.02
C LEU A 82 30.11 -40.41 14.28
N SER A 83 30.26 -41.52 13.58
CA SER A 83 31.49 -42.31 13.56
C SER A 83 32.56 -41.60 12.74
N ARG A 84 33.72 -41.35 13.36
CA ARG A 84 34.95 -40.96 12.68
C ARG A 84 35.53 -42.19 12.00
N GLY A 85 35.41 -42.27 10.67
CA GLY A 85 36.10 -43.26 9.84
C GLY A 85 37.52 -42.81 9.54
N THR A 86 38.48 -43.62 9.94
CA THR A 86 39.93 -43.51 9.67
C THR A 86 40.23 -43.75 8.19
N ALA A 87 41.07 -42.88 7.62
CA ALA A 87 41.59 -42.99 6.26
C ALA A 87 42.72 -44.03 6.18
N GLN A 88 42.67 -44.93 5.19
CA GLN A 88 43.83 -45.65 4.67
C GLN A 88 43.60 -46.13 3.22
N GLY A 89 44.44 -45.60 2.31
CA GLY A 89 45.03 -46.24 1.13
C GLY A 89 44.17 -46.87 0.03
N SER A 90 44.24 -46.32 -1.19
CA SER A 90 44.92 -46.99 -2.33
C SER A 90 44.89 -46.13 -3.59
N ALA A 91 46.01 -46.12 -4.31
CA ALA A 91 46.20 -45.41 -5.56
C ALA A 91 45.51 -46.16 -6.71
N GLY A 92 44.57 -45.50 -7.38
CA GLY A 92 43.96 -45.96 -8.62
C GLY A 92 43.89 -44.80 -9.60
N ARG A 93 44.66 -44.88 -10.69
CA ARG A 93 44.66 -43.91 -11.79
C ARG A 93 43.34 -44.03 -12.55
N GLY A 94 42.46 -43.05 -12.37
CA GLY A 94 41.25 -42.87 -13.18
C GLY A 94 41.14 -41.41 -13.59
N ALA A 95 41.34 -41.13 -14.88
CA ALA A 95 41.23 -39.79 -15.45
C ALA A 95 39.77 -39.32 -15.47
N ALA A 96 39.29 -38.79 -14.36
CA ALA A 96 38.02 -38.06 -14.31
C ALA A 96 38.26 -36.61 -14.75
N ARG A 97 37.71 -36.25 -15.93
CA ARG A 97 37.62 -34.87 -16.41
C ARG A 97 36.98 -34.00 -15.33
N ARG A 98 37.79 -33.17 -14.68
CA ARG A 98 37.29 -32.05 -13.87
C ARG A 98 36.66 -31.05 -14.84
N GLN A 99 35.34 -31.11 -15.01
CA GLN A 99 34.61 -29.97 -15.54
C GLN A 99 34.79 -28.84 -14.53
N GLY A 100 35.71 -27.92 -14.84
CA GLY A 100 35.93 -26.74 -14.04
C GLY A 100 34.64 -25.97 -13.92
N PHE A 101 34.24 -25.65 -12.68
CA PHE A 101 33.24 -24.64 -12.41
C PHE A 101 33.70 -23.36 -13.10
N ARG A 102 33.04 -22.99 -14.20
CA ARG A 102 33.21 -21.65 -14.79
C ARG A 102 32.74 -20.66 -13.72
N PRO A 103 33.57 -19.68 -13.33
CA PRO A 103 33.06 -18.55 -12.56
C PRO A 103 31.92 -17.95 -13.36
N LEU A 104 30.74 -17.83 -12.75
CA LEU A 104 29.70 -16.98 -13.30
C LEU A 104 30.35 -15.62 -13.53
N ALA A 105 30.23 -15.10 -14.77
CA ALA A 105 30.64 -13.74 -15.07
C ALA A 105 30.08 -12.83 -13.97
N PRO A 106 30.86 -11.84 -13.47
CA PRO A 106 30.35 -10.94 -12.47
C PRO A 106 29.06 -10.36 -13.03
N CYS A 107 27.93 -10.68 -12.37
CA CYS A 107 26.66 -10.07 -12.66
C CYS A 107 26.94 -8.57 -12.63
N GLY A 108 26.92 -7.95 -13.81
CA GLY A 108 27.22 -6.54 -13.93
C GLY A 108 26.36 -5.86 -12.90
N ARG A 109 26.98 -5.21 -11.92
CA ARG A 109 26.26 -4.38 -10.98
C ARG A 109 25.56 -3.35 -11.85
N ALA A 110 24.29 -3.58 -12.15
CA ALA A 110 23.40 -2.54 -12.59
C ALA A 110 23.48 -1.52 -11.45
N ARG A 111 24.27 -0.47 -11.65
CA ARG A 111 24.16 0.73 -10.84
C ARG A 111 22.69 1.09 -10.92
N VAL A 112 21.93 0.81 -9.86
CA VAL A 112 20.59 1.33 -9.67
C VAL A 112 20.73 2.83 -9.94
N GLN A 113 19.97 3.30 -10.93
CA GLN A 113 20.18 4.55 -11.65
C GLN A 113 20.09 5.76 -10.71
N ALA A 114 21.17 6.09 -10.02
CA ALA A 114 21.21 7.10 -8.95
C ALA A 114 21.08 8.56 -9.43
N HIS A 115 20.80 8.81 -10.72
CA HIS A 115 20.75 10.16 -11.29
C HIS A 115 19.64 10.39 -12.33
N ARG A 116 18.64 9.52 -12.42
CA ARG A 116 17.44 9.85 -13.21
C ARG A 116 16.54 10.72 -12.35
N GLY A 117 16.19 11.93 -12.84
CA GLY A 117 15.36 12.88 -12.11
C GLY A 117 14.10 12.22 -11.53
N LEU A 118 13.63 12.70 -10.38
CA LEU A 118 12.61 12.02 -9.54
C LEU A 118 11.42 11.49 -10.35
N VAL A 119 10.88 12.29 -11.28
CA VAL A 119 9.72 11.91 -12.11
C VAL A 119 10.06 10.90 -13.21
N ARG A 120 11.32 10.83 -13.66
CA ARG A 120 11.72 10.00 -14.81
C ARG A 120 11.60 8.51 -14.53
N GLN A 121 11.92 8.07 -13.31
CA GLN A 121 11.78 6.65 -12.92
C GLN A 121 10.33 6.18 -13.08
N TYR A 122 9.37 7.02 -12.68
CA TYR A 122 7.95 6.76 -12.87
C TYR A 122 7.58 6.66 -14.36
N LEU A 123 8.00 7.63 -15.18
CA LEU A 123 7.67 7.63 -16.62
C LEU A 123 8.31 6.45 -17.37
N ASP A 124 9.49 6.00 -16.95
CA ASP A 124 10.13 4.83 -17.52
C ASP A 124 9.32 3.55 -17.24
N ILE A 125 8.72 3.41 -16.05
CA ILE A 125 7.83 2.28 -15.72
C ILE A 125 6.52 2.37 -16.51
N VAL A 126 5.92 3.56 -16.65
CA VAL A 126 4.73 3.77 -17.50
C VAL A 126 5.03 3.33 -18.95
N ARG A 127 6.18 3.73 -19.49
CA ARG A 127 6.61 3.35 -20.84
C ARG A 127 6.79 1.84 -20.96
N LYS A 128 7.42 1.21 -19.97
CA LYS A 128 7.59 -0.24 -19.90
C LYS A 128 6.24 -0.96 -19.90
N ALA A 129 5.31 -0.56 -19.05
CA ALA A 129 3.98 -1.17 -18.98
C ALA A 129 3.19 -1.04 -20.30
N LEU A 130 3.32 0.10 -21.00
CA LEU A 130 2.70 0.27 -22.32
C LEU A 130 3.32 -0.62 -23.40
N ALA A 131 4.64 -0.80 -23.38
CA ALA A 131 5.38 -1.52 -24.42
C ALA A 131 5.40 -3.04 -24.21
N GLU A 132 5.56 -3.48 -22.96
CA GLU A 132 5.86 -4.87 -22.59
C GLU A 132 4.80 -5.49 -21.66
N GLY A 133 3.83 -4.70 -21.17
CA GLY A 133 2.86 -5.16 -20.19
C GLY A 133 1.90 -6.21 -20.73
N ASP A 134 1.67 -7.25 -19.92
CA ASP A 134 0.70 -8.31 -20.22
C ASP A 134 -0.71 -7.74 -20.19
N GLU A 135 -1.51 -8.07 -21.20
CA GLU A 135 -2.95 -7.77 -21.19
C GLU A 135 -3.66 -8.72 -20.22
N ARG A 136 -4.32 -8.16 -19.21
CA ARG A 136 -5.07 -8.92 -18.21
C ARG A 136 -6.51 -8.45 -18.16
N VAL A 137 -7.42 -9.39 -17.92
CA VAL A 137 -8.79 -9.08 -17.51
C VAL A 137 -8.76 -8.83 -16.01
N ASP A 138 -9.25 -7.68 -15.57
CA ASP A 138 -9.27 -7.27 -14.16
C ASP A 138 -10.67 -7.42 -13.54
N ARG A 139 -10.76 -7.22 -12.22
CA ARG A 139 -12.05 -7.30 -11.48
C ARG A 139 -13.06 -6.22 -11.90
N THR A 140 -12.60 -5.18 -12.58
CA THR A 140 -13.40 -4.03 -13.03
C THR A 140 -13.94 -4.19 -14.44
N SER A 141 -13.59 -5.28 -15.14
CA SER A 141 -13.94 -5.57 -16.54
C SER A 141 -13.40 -4.55 -17.56
N THR A 142 -12.59 -3.59 -17.13
CA THR A 142 -11.90 -2.62 -18.00
C THR A 142 -10.72 -3.25 -18.71
N GLY A 143 -10.03 -4.15 -18.01
CA GLY A 143 -8.77 -4.75 -18.43
C GLY A 143 -7.58 -3.82 -18.22
N THR A 144 -6.40 -4.42 -18.11
CA THR A 144 -5.14 -3.72 -17.78
C THR A 144 -3.99 -4.17 -18.66
N ARG A 145 -3.00 -3.30 -18.86
CA ARG A 145 -1.64 -3.68 -19.25
C ARG A 145 -0.73 -3.61 -18.04
N ALA A 146 -0.16 -4.75 -17.64
CA ALA A 146 0.53 -4.87 -16.36
C ALA A 146 1.95 -5.45 -16.48
N VAL A 147 2.86 -4.93 -15.65
CA VAL A 147 4.18 -5.53 -15.37
C VAL A 147 4.26 -5.88 -13.90
N PHE A 148 5.09 -6.87 -13.55
CA PHE A 148 5.18 -7.37 -12.18
C PHE A 148 6.57 -7.14 -11.58
N GLY A 149 6.63 -6.39 -10.49
CA GLY A 149 7.85 -6.14 -9.72
C GLY A 149 8.67 -5.00 -10.32
N GLU A 150 8.41 -3.78 -9.85
CA GLU A 150 9.20 -2.59 -10.16
C GLU A 150 9.62 -1.88 -8.86
N MET A 151 10.65 -1.04 -8.95
CA MET A 151 11.13 -0.25 -7.82
C MET A 151 11.56 1.14 -8.27
N MET A 152 11.10 2.15 -7.53
CA MET A 152 11.58 3.53 -7.65
C MET A 152 12.27 3.95 -6.35
N ARG A 153 13.29 4.80 -6.47
CA ARG A 153 14.05 5.32 -5.32
C ARG A 153 14.20 6.83 -5.45
N PHE A 154 13.72 7.56 -4.47
CA PHE A 154 13.67 9.03 -4.47
C PHE A 154 14.57 9.57 -3.37
N ASP A 155 15.65 10.24 -3.77
CA ASP A 155 16.48 11.04 -2.85
C ASP A 155 15.77 12.38 -2.61
N LEU A 156 15.21 12.53 -1.40
CA LEU A 156 14.43 13.70 -1.00
C LEU A 156 15.30 14.94 -0.81
N SER A 157 16.63 14.81 -0.77
CA SER A 157 17.52 15.98 -0.82
C SER A 157 17.53 16.65 -2.20
N GLN A 158 17.01 15.98 -3.24
CA GLN A 158 16.91 16.51 -4.61
C GLN A 158 15.55 17.17 -4.90
N GLY A 159 14.64 17.17 -3.92
CA GLY A 159 13.29 17.72 -4.03
C GLY A 159 12.20 16.72 -3.65
N PHE A 160 10.96 17.20 -3.65
CA PHE A 160 9.78 16.43 -3.33
C PHE A 160 9.27 15.66 -4.56
N PRO A 161 9.03 14.34 -4.49
CA PRO A 161 8.71 13.48 -5.64
C PRO A 161 7.23 13.61 -6.09
N ALA A 162 6.77 14.84 -6.31
CA ALA A 162 5.52 15.10 -7.01
C ALA A 162 5.75 15.03 -8.53
N VAL A 163 4.87 14.34 -9.25
CA VAL A 163 4.90 14.36 -10.71
C VAL A 163 4.63 15.78 -11.23
N THR A 164 5.38 16.19 -12.24
CA THR A 164 5.27 17.52 -12.85
C THR A 164 4.73 17.50 -14.27
N THR A 165 4.59 16.32 -14.88
CA THR A 165 3.99 16.14 -16.22
C THR A 165 2.47 16.18 -16.21
N LYS A 166 1.84 16.26 -15.03
CA LYS A 166 0.42 16.53 -14.83
C LYS A 166 0.18 17.13 -13.47
N ARG A 167 -0.98 17.77 -13.28
CA ARG A 167 -1.34 18.36 -11.99
C ARG A 167 -1.68 17.26 -10.96
N LEU A 168 -0.94 17.24 -9.86
CA LEU A 168 -1.22 16.38 -8.72
C LEU A 168 -2.32 16.99 -7.83
N ALA A 169 -3.29 16.17 -7.39
CA ALA A 169 -4.31 16.57 -6.42
C ALA A 169 -3.76 16.65 -4.99
N PHE A 170 -2.75 17.50 -4.75
CA PHE A 170 -1.97 17.50 -3.51
C PHE A 170 -2.81 17.76 -2.24
N ARG A 171 -3.87 18.57 -2.32
CA ARG A 171 -4.82 18.74 -1.19
C ARG A 171 -5.44 17.40 -0.75
N ALA A 172 -5.79 16.54 -1.70
CA ALA A 172 -6.33 15.22 -1.40
C ALA A 172 -5.25 14.29 -0.81
N VAL A 173 -4.01 14.36 -1.31
CA VAL A 173 -2.85 13.64 -0.74
C VAL A 173 -2.69 13.95 0.76
N VAL A 174 -2.68 15.24 1.10
CA VAL A 174 -2.54 15.70 2.48
C VAL A 174 -3.75 15.28 3.33
N ALA A 175 -4.97 15.51 2.84
CA ALA A 175 -6.19 15.17 3.57
C ALA A 175 -6.29 13.67 3.90
N GLU A 176 -6.01 12.80 2.92
CA GLU A 176 -6.04 11.35 3.12
C GLU A 176 -4.94 10.89 4.09
N LEU A 177 -3.73 11.44 3.98
CA LEU A 177 -2.67 11.10 4.92
C LEU A 177 -3.05 11.47 6.36
N LEU A 178 -3.61 12.66 6.57
CA LEU A 178 -4.10 13.08 7.89
C LEU A 178 -5.23 12.18 8.39
N TRP A 179 -6.13 11.75 7.51
CA TRP A 179 -7.20 10.80 7.81
C TRP A 179 -6.65 9.43 8.26
N PHE A 180 -5.62 8.90 7.56
CA PHE A 180 -4.91 7.69 7.99
C PHE A 180 -4.20 7.89 9.34
N LEU A 181 -3.50 9.01 9.52
CA LEU A 181 -2.80 9.32 10.76
C LEU A 181 -3.76 9.47 11.93
N ALA A 182 -4.96 10.00 11.71
CA ALA A 182 -6.02 10.10 12.73
C ALA A 182 -6.63 8.73 13.08
N GLY A 183 -6.42 7.70 12.27
CA GLY A 183 -7.09 6.41 12.43
C GLY A 183 -8.57 6.45 12.07
N SER A 184 -9.02 7.45 11.30
CA SER A 184 -10.43 7.57 10.97
C SER A 184 -10.85 6.53 9.91
N SER A 185 -12.11 6.10 10.00
CA SER A 185 -12.79 5.32 8.96
C SER A 185 -13.99 6.05 8.38
N ASP A 186 -14.23 7.31 8.76
CA ASP A 186 -15.37 8.09 8.31
C ASP A 186 -14.96 9.01 7.14
N VAL A 187 -15.50 8.79 5.94
CA VAL A 187 -15.19 9.64 4.78
C VAL A 187 -15.78 11.04 4.88
N ASN A 188 -16.71 11.29 5.81
CA ASN A 188 -17.24 12.64 6.05
C ASN A 188 -16.15 13.59 6.57
N ASP A 189 -15.11 13.07 7.23
CA ASP A 189 -13.91 13.85 7.60
C ASP A 189 -13.18 14.39 6.34
N LEU A 190 -13.14 13.59 5.28
CA LEU A 190 -12.57 14.00 3.99
C LEU A 190 -13.50 14.97 3.26
N HIS A 191 -14.81 14.75 3.33
CA HIS A 191 -15.80 15.66 2.74
C HIS A 191 -15.75 17.05 3.36
N ALA A 192 -15.54 17.15 4.68
CA ALA A 192 -15.33 18.42 5.37
C ALA A 192 -14.12 19.19 4.83
N LEU A 193 -13.15 18.49 4.23
CA LEU A 193 -11.99 19.05 3.54
C LEU A 193 -12.18 19.15 2.02
N GLY A 194 -13.37 18.89 1.49
CA GLY A 194 -13.70 18.92 0.06
C GLY A 194 -13.02 17.82 -0.76
N VAL A 195 -12.75 16.67 -0.14
CA VAL A 195 -12.05 15.54 -0.74
C VAL A 195 -12.98 14.32 -0.79
N HIS A 196 -13.13 13.73 -1.98
CA HIS A 196 -14.14 12.70 -2.29
C HIS A 196 -13.52 11.40 -2.87
N ILE A 197 -12.21 11.21 -2.68
CA ILE A 197 -11.46 10.13 -3.35
C ILE A 197 -11.87 8.71 -2.90
N TRP A 198 -12.56 8.59 -1.75
CA TRP A 198 -13.03 7.33 -1.19
C TRP A 198 -14.52 7.04 -1.47
N ASP A 199 -15.25 7.97 -2.08
CA ASP A 199 -16.70 7.88 -2.24
C ASP A 199 -17.11 6.63 -3.04
N GLY A 200 -16.35 6.34 -4.10
CA GLY A 200 -16.57 5.16 -4.95
C GLY A 200 -16.39 3.82 -4.23
N ASN A 201 -15.77 3.79 -3.04
CA ASN A 201 -15.64 2.59 -2.21
C ASN A 201 -16.57 2.63 -1.00
N ALA A 202 -16.62 3.76 -0.27
CA ALA A 202 -17.42 3.90 0.94
C ALA A 202 -18.92 3.86 0.67
N PHE A 203 -19.37 4.27 -0.52
CA PHE A 203 -20.77 4.24 -0.91
C PHE A 203 -21.07 3.17 -1.97
N ALA A 204 -20.17 2.22 -2.23
CA ALA A 204 -20.44 1.15 -3.19
C ALA A 204 -21.48 0.16 -2.65
N ASP A 205 -22.38 -0.33 -3.52
CA ASP A 205 -23.47 -1.24 -3.14
C ASP A 205 -22.99 -2.50 -2.39
N TYR A 206 -21.84 -3.08 -2.80
CA TYR A 206 -21.27 -4.26 -2.14
C TYR A 206 -20.79 -3.98 -0.71
N TRP A 207 -20.50 -2.73 -0.38
CA TRP A 207 -19.96 -2.30 0.89
C TRP A 207 -21.04 -1.72 1.81
N GLN A 208 -22.03 -1.00 1.28
CA GLN A 208 -23.07 -0.35 2.08
C GLN A 208 -23.78 -1.33 3.03
N ALA A 209 -24.01 -2.57 2.61
CA ALA A 209 -24.62 -3.60 3.45
C ALA A 209 -23.75 -4.05 4.66
N ARG A 210 -22.46 -3.73 4.65
CA ARG A 210 -21.47 -4.06 5.71
C ARG A 210 -21.00 -2.84 6.49
N ALA A 211 -21.25 -1.64 5.99
CA ALA A 211 -20.86 -0.38 6.61
C ALA A 211 -21.52 -0.23 7.99
N ARG A 212 -20.77 0.23 9.00
CA ARG A 212 -21.29 0.45 10.35
C ARG A 212 -22.19 1.69 10.43
N PHE A 213 -21.95 2.66 9.55
CA PHE A 213 -22.68 3.91 9.43
C PHE A 213 -22.49 4.50 8.03
N ALA A 214 -23.30 5.50 7.67
CA ALA A 214 -23.19 6.16 6.36
C ALA A 214 -21.84 6.88 6.22
N GLY A 215 -21.05 6.48 5.23
CA GLY A 215 -19.68 6.99 5.02
C GLY A 215 -18.58 6.19 5.73
N ASP A 216 -18.91 5.07 6.39
CA ASP A 216 -17.89 4.17 6.93
C ASP A 216 -17.12 3.49 5.79
N ALA A 217 -15.79 3.64 5.76
CA ALA A 217 -14.90 2.94 4.84
C ALA A 217 -14.44 1.57 5.38
N GLY A 218 -14.80 1.21 6.60
CA GLY A 218 -14.38 -0.01 7.27
C GLY A 218 -13.01 0.12 7.93
N ARG A 219 -12.42 -1.02 8.33
CA ARG A 219 -11.11 -1.07 9.01
C ARG A 219 -9.93 -0.92 8.03
N ASN A 220 -9.97 0.11 7.19
CA ASN A 220 -8.91 0.43 6.23
C ASN A 220 -7.70 1.06 6.93
N TYR A 221 -6.57 1.08 6.21
CA TYR A 221 -5.33 1.84 6.49
C TYR A 221 -5.18 2.42 7.89
N GLY A 222 -5.73 3.62 8.16
CA GLY A 222 -5.57 4.31 9.44
C GLY A 222 -5.97 3.47 10.65
N GLN A 223 -7.07 2.72 10.55
CA GLN A 223 -7.49 1.81 11.61
C GLN A 223 -6.47 0.70 11.83
N GLN A 224 -5.89 0.15 10.76
CA GLN A 224 -4.81 -0.84 10.90
C GLN A 224 -3.54 -0.18 11.48
N TRP A 225 -3.22 1.06 11.14
CA TRP A 225 -2.00 1.73 11.60
C TRP A 225 -2.07 2.13 13.09
N ARG A 226 -3.23 2.57 13.55
CA ARG A 226 -3.43 3.17 14.87
C ARG A 226 -4.12 2.24 15.87
N ASP A 227 -4.88 1.26 15.38
CA ASP A 227 -5.78 0.43 16.17
C ASP A 227 -5.84 -1.02 15.65
N TRP A 228 -4.71 -1.66 15.37
CA TRP A 228 -4.73 -3.06 14.93
C TRP A 228 -5.28 -3.98 16.03
N ILE A 229 -6.27 -4.82 15.73
CA ILE A 229 -6.83 -5.78 16.69
C ILE A 229 -6.13 -7.14 16.52
N ALA A 230 -5.43 -7.58 17.56
CA ALA A 230 -4.81 -8.89 17.62
C ALA A 230 -5.87 -9.98 17.88
N PRO A 231 -5.58 -11.26 17.56
CA PRO A 231 -6.53 -12.37 17.77
C PRO A 231 -7.00 -12.55 19.23
N ASP A 232 -6.23 -12.06 20.19
CA ASP A 232 -6.55 -12.06 21.62
C ASP A 232 -7.28 -10.79 22.10
N GLY A 233 -7.69 -9.92 21.16
CA GLY A 233 -8.39 -8.67 21.43
C GLY A 233 -7.49 -7.50 21.82
N ARG A 234 -6.16 -7.68 21.88
CA ARG A 234 -5.26 -6.54 22.15
C ARG A 234 -5.24 -5.55 20.98
N HIS A 235 -5.26 -4.27 21.31
CA HIS A 235 -5.12 -3.17 20.35
C HIS A 235 -3.66 -2.74 20.22
N ILE A 236 -3.18 -2.58 18.98
CA ILE A 236 -1.78 -2.27 18.65
C ILE A 236 -1.73 -1.01 17.79
N ASP A 237 -1.13 0.06 18.33
CA ASP A 237 -0.82 1.28 17.59
C ASP A 237 0.56 1.14 16.93
N GLN A 238 0.57 0.50 15.76
CA GLN A 238 1.79 0.18 15.02
C GLN A 238 2.63 1.42 14.70
N LEU A 239 1.97 2.53 14.35
CA LEU A 239 2.66 3.76 14.01
C LEU A 239 3.35 4.38 15.24
N ARG A 240 2.66 4.45 16.37
CA ARG A 240 3.25 4.94 17.63
C ARG A 240 4.43 4.08 18.07
N ASP A 241 4.28 2.76 18.03
CA ASP A 241 5.35 1.85 18.41
C ASP A 241 6.56 1.95 17.47
N THR A 242 6.31 2.15 16.17
CA THR A 242 7.37 2.38 15.17
C THR A 242 8.11 3.69 15.42
N ILE A 243 7.40 4.80 15.67
CA ILE A 243 8.01 6.09 16.00
C ILE A 243 8.84 5.99 17.28
N ARG A 244 8.35 5.29 18.30
CA ARG A 244 9.11 5.00 19.51
C ARG A 244 10.40 4.24 19.20
N LEU A 245 10.33 3.19 18.38
CA LEU A 245 11.52 2.43 17.96
C LEU A 245 12.53 3.29 17.20
N ILE A 246 12.09 4.20 16.33
CA ILE A 246 12.99 5.12 15.62
C ILE A 246 13.80 5.96 16.60
N ARG A 247 13.18 6.47 17.67
CA ARG A 247 13.84 7.30 18.69
C ARG A 247 14.76 6.49 19.62
N GLU A 248 14.26 5.37 20.12
CA GLU A 248 14.93 4.64 21.21
C GLU A 248 15.89 3.55 20.70
N GLN A 249 15.61 2.97 19.54
CA GLN A 249 16.34 1.84 18.97
C GLN A 249 16.49 2.00 17.44
N PRO A 250 17.19 3.03 16.95
CA PRO A 250 17.24 3.39 15.53
C PRO A 250 17.86 2.30 14.63
N SER A 251 18.66 1.38 15.18
CA SER A 251 19.20 0.22 14.45
C SER A 251 18.21 -0.96 14.35
N SER A 252 17.01 -0.82 14.92
CA SER A 252 15.98 -1.85 14.89
C SER A 252 15.56 -2.18 13.46
N ARG A 253 15.57 -3.47 13.13
CA ARG A 253 15.07 -3.98 11.83
C ARG A 253 13.56 -4.26 11.85
N ARG A 254 12.85 -3.76 12.86
CA ARG A 254 11.43 -4.04 13.14
C ARG A 254 10.55 -2.78 13.12
N MET A 255 11.04 -1.68 12.53
CA MET A 255 10.31 -0.43 12.36
C MET A 255 9.35 -0.52 11.15
N LEU A 256 8.30 -1.35 11.27
CA LEU A 256 7.34 -1.61 10.19
C LEU A 256 5.91 -1.31 10.63
N VAL A 257 5.09 -0.89 9.66
CA VAL A 257 3.63 -0.73 9.81
C VAL A 257 2.95 -1.49 8.68
N LEU A 258 1.94 -2.29 9.02
CA LEU A 258 1.16 -3.08 8.08
C LEU A 258 -0.28 -2.56 7.98
N ALA A 259 -0.81 -2.50 6.77
CA ALA A 259 -2.21 -2.22 6.49
C ALA A 259 -2.97 -3.47 5.98
N TRP A 260 -2.25 -4.52 5.62
CA TRP A 260 -2.84 -5.76 5.13
C TRP A 260 -3.10 -6.73 6.29
N ASN A 261 -4.37 -6.86 6.70
CA ASN A 261 -4.81 -7.80 7.72
C ASN A 261 -5.67 -8.91 7.10
N PRO A 262 -5.13 -10.13 6.91
CA PRO A 262 -5.89 -11.25 6.37
C PRO A 262 -7.15 -11.60 7.17
N GLY A 263 -7.18 -11.30 8.47
CA GLY A 263 -8.32 -11.58 9.36
C GLY A 263 -9.45 -10.55 9.28
N GLU A 264 -9.24 -9.42 8.59
CA GLU A 264 -10.23 -8.32 8.51
C GLU A 264 -10.48 -7.85 7.07
N LEU A 265 -10.07 -8.61 6.04
CA LEU A 265 -10.24 -8.19 4.63
C LEU A 265 -11.71 -7.97 4.25
N ASP A 266 -12.62 -8.74 4.84
CA ASP A 266 -14.07 -8.61 4.65
C ASP A 266 -14.69 -7.41 5.41
N GLN A 267 -13.90 -6.78 6.29
CA GLN A 267 -14.25 -5.56 7.04
C GLN A 267 -13.65 -4.29 6.40
N THR A 268 -13.20 -4.37 5.15
CA THR A 268 -12.64 -3.25 4.38
C THR A 268 -13.48 -2.94 3.16
N SER A 269 -13.79 -1.66 2.91
CA SER A 269 -14.41 -1.23 1.65
C SER A 269 -13.45 -1.39 0.47
N LEU A 270 -12.15 -1.35 0.73
CA LEU A 270 -11.09 -1.60 -0.24
C LEU A 270 -9.87 -2.18 0.49
N PRO A 271 -9.50 -3.45 0.24
CA PRO A 271 -8.29 -4.00 0.81
C PRO A 271 -7.05 -3.16 0.48
N ALA A 272 -6.19 -2.94 1.46
CA ALA A 272 -5.03 -2.05 1.34
C ALA A 272 -4.16 -2.34 0.09
N CYS A 273 -3.97 -1.35 -0.78
CA CYS A 273 -3.06 -1.40 -1.93
C CYS A 273 -1.60 -1.22 -1.49
N HIS A 274 -1.31 -0.18 -0.68
CA HIS A 274 -0.03 -0.01 -0.01
C HIS A 274 -0.05 -0.79 1.30
N ALA A 275 0.41 -2.04 1.22
CA ALA A 275 0.16 -3.08 2.21
C ALA A 275 1.07 -2.98 3.44
N LEU A 276 2.29 -2.47 3.27
CA LEU A 276 3.23 -2.22 4.37
C LEU A 276 4.24 -1.14 4.02
N PHE A 277 4.85 -0.56 5.05
CA PHE A 277 6.05 0.26 4.92
C PHE A 277 7.00 0.04 6.10
N GLN A 278 8.28 0.28 5.85
CA GLN A 278 9.37 0.10 6.80
C GLN A 278 10.25 1.34 6.82
N PHE A 279 10.66 1.75 8.02
CA PHE A 279 11.68 2.79 8.20
C PHE A 279 13.09 2.21 8.35
N PHE A 280 14.08 3.04 8.03
CA PHE A 280 15.49 2.74 8.20
C PHE A 280 16.23 4.01 8.64
N VAL A 281 17.05 3.92 9.68
CA VAL A 281 17.85 5.05 10.18
C VAL A 281 19.33 4.76 9.93
N ALA A 282 20.03 5.71 9.32
CA ALA A 282 21.47 5.67 9.17
C ALA A 282 22.05 7.09 9.07
N GLY A 283 23.15 7.36 9.78
CA GLY A 283 23.87 8.63 9.66
C GLY A 283 23.03 9.87 9.94
N GLY A 284 22.11 9.84 10.92
CA GLY A 284 21.20 10.95 11.23
C GLY A 284 20.06 11.13 10.22
N LYS A 285 19.93 10.22 9.25
CA LYS A 285 18.94 10.27 8.18
C LYS A 285 17.89 9.18 8.34
N LEU A 286 16.65 9.50 7.99
CA LEU A 286 15.51 8.59 7.97
C LEU A 286 15.13 8.28 6.51
N SER A 287 15.01 7.00 6.21
CA SER A 287 14.48 6.48 4.93
C SER A 287 13.21 5.69 5.17
N LEU A 288 12.37 5.59 4.15
CA LEU A 288 11.13 4.81 4.15
C LEU A 288 11.07 3.93 2.89
N MET A 289 10.76 2.65 3.05
CA MET A 289 10.41 1.76 1.95
C MET A 289 8.93 1.36 2.07
N MET A 290 8.16 1.51 1.00
CA MET A 290 6.76 1.12 0.93
C MET A 290 6.56 0.04 -0.13
N TYR A 291 5.80 -1.00 0.21
CA TYR A 291 5.38 -2.05 -0.71
C TYR A 291 3.91 -1.89 -1.07
N GLN A 292 3.65 -1.74 -2.36
CA GLN A 292 2.32 -1.63 -2.94
C GLN A 292 2.00 -2.87 -3.77
N ARG A 293 0.98 -3.62 -3.36
CA ARG A 293 0.59 -4.87 -4.04
C ARG A 293 -0.10 -4.65 -5.39
N SER A 294 -0.72 -3.49 -5.58
CA SER A 294 -1.56 -3.16 -6.74
C SER A 294 -1.46 -1.66 -7.01
N CYS A 295 -0.96 -1.31 -8.20
CA CYS A 295 -0.42 0.00 -8.50
C CYS A 295 -0.98 0.51 -9.83
N ASP A 296 -2.07 1.28 -9.77
CA ASP A 296 -2.53 2.05 -10.91
C ASP A 296 -1.49 3.12 -11.25
N LEU A 297 -0.76 2.90 -12.35
CA LEU A 297 0.33 3.76 -12.78
C LEU A 297 -0.15 5.15 -13.19
N VAL A 298 -1.40 5.32 -13.63
CA VAL A 298 -1.87 6.63 -14.10
C VAL A 298 -2.44 7.44 -12.96
N LEU A 299 -3.34 6.89 -12.14
CA LEU A 299 -3.97 7.66 -11.07
C LEU A 299 -3.26 7.48 -9.72
N GLY A 300 -3.08 6.24 -9.29
CA GLY A 300 -2.66 5.90 -7.93
C GLY A 300 -1.19 6.19 -7.64
N VAL A 301 -0.27 5.69 -8.46
CA VAL A 301 1.18 5.74 -8.17
C VAL A 301 1.70 7.17 -7.95
N PRO A 302 1.38 8.17 -8.80
CA PRO A 302 1.78 9.56 -8.52
C PRO A 302 1.27 10.11 -7.20
N PHE A 303 0.07 9.72 -6.79
CA PHE A 303 -0.54 10.09 -5.51
C PHE A 303 0.22 9.43 -4.35
N ASN A 304 0.45 8.12 -4.43
CA ASN A 304 1.13 7.35 -3.40
C ASN A 304 2.60 7.77 -3.23
N MET A 305 3.27 8.16 -4.33
CA MET A 305 4.64 8.69 -4.29
C MET A 305 4.72 9.93 -3.38
N ALA A 306 3.86 10.91 -3.63
CA ALA A 306 3.80 12.13 -2.84
C ALA A 306 3.36 11.86 -1.40
N GLN A 307 2.38 10.97 -1.19
CA GLN A 307 1.85 10.67 0.13
C GLN A 307 2.91 10.08 1.07
N TYR A 308 3.66 9.09 0.60
CA TYR A 308 4.66 8.41 1.42
C TYR A 308 5.95 9.22 1.59
N ALA A 309 6.31 10.05 0.62
CA ALA A 309 7.33 11.07 0.80
C ALA A 309 6.92 12.07 1.89
N LEU A 310 5.67 12.56 1.86
CA LEU A 310 5.13 13.44 2.90
C LEU A 310 5.13 12.78 4.28
N LEU A 311 4.71 11.51 4.38
CA LEU A 311 4.79 10.74 5.63
C LEU A 311 6.22 10.67 6.15
N LEU A 312 7.21 10.40 5.28
CA LEU A 312 8.62 10.39 5.65
C LEU A 312 9.06 11.75 6.21
N HIS A 313 8.72 12.87 5.57
CA HIS A 313 9.02 14.21 6.09
C HIS A 313 8.38 14.46 7.46
N LEU A 314 7.11 14.08 7.66
CA LEU A 314 6.41 14.27 8.93
C LEU A 314 7.04 13.47 10.06
N VAL A 315 7.36 12.19 9.82
CA VAL A 315 7.97 11.33 10.83
C VAL A 315 9.41 11.77 11.12
N ALA A 316 10.20 12.09 10.09
CA ALA A 316 11.56 12.59 10.23
C ALA A 316 11.59 13.87 11.10
N ARG A 317 10.66 14.79 10.85
CA ARG A 317 10.49 15.99 11.67
C ARG A 317 10.13 15.65 13.13
N GLU A 318 9.20 14.74 13.34
CA GLU A 318 8.77 14.33 14.68
C GLU A 318 9.91 13.68 15.48
N VAL A 319 10.81 12.96 14.83
CA VAL A 319 11.93 12.26 15.50
C VAL A 319 13.29 12.97 15.34
N GLU A 320 13.27 14.23 14.87
CA GLU A 320 14.46 15.08 14.71
C GLU A 320 15.57 14.47 13.83
N LEU A 321 15.18 13.77 12.76
CA LEU A 321 16.07 13.22 11.74
C LEU A 321 15.91 13.95 10.41
N GLU A 322 16.94 13.88 9.56
CA GLU A 322 16.86 14.39 8.18
C GLU A 322 16.14 13.37 7.29
N PRO A 323 15.07 13.75 6.55
CA PRO A 323 14.45 12.87 5.57
C PRO A 323 15.41 12.64 4.40
N PHE A 324 15.62 11.38 4.02
CA PHE A 324 16.59 11.03 2.98
C PHE A 324 15.98 10.28 1.81
N GLU A 325 15.73 8.98 1.93
CA GLU A 325 15.32 8.19 0.76
C GLU A 325 13.92 7.59 0.95
N PHE A 326 13.05 7.84 -0.02
CA PHE A 326 11.80 7.10 -0.18
C PHE A 326 11.96 6.03 -1.26
N VAL A 327 11.72 4.77 -0.93
CA VAL A 327 11.76 3.63 -1.87
C VAL A 327 10.35 3.09 -2.06
N HIS A 328 9.89 3.04 -3.30
CA HIS A 328 8.54 2.58 -3.67
C HIS A 328 8.64 1.29 -4.45
N VAL A 329 8.21 0.18 -3.84
CA VAL A 329 8.15 -1.14 -4.47
C VAL A 329 6.74 -1.36 -5.00
N LEU A 330 6.64 -1.59 -6.31
CA LEU A 330 5.39 -1.86 -7.02
C LEU A 330 5.33 -3.35 -7.37
N ALA A 331 4.32 -4.07 -6.89
CA ALA A 331 4.12 -5.46 -7.31
C ALA A 331 3.39 -5.51 -8.66
N ASP A 332 2.06 -5.59 -8.67
CA ASP A 332 1.27 -5.48 -9.89
C ASP A 332 1.17 -4.01 -10.29
N ALA A 333 1.97 -3.60 -11.27
CA ALA A 333 2.01 -2.23 -11.79
C ALA A 333 1.30 -2.17 -13.15
N HIS A 334 0.15 -1.51 -13.18
CA HIS A 334 -0.78 -1.61 -14.30
C HIS A 334 -1.30 -0.26 -14.79
N ILE A 335 -1.66 -0.24 -16.07
CA ILE A 335 -2.40 0.84 -16.72
C ILE A 335 -3.76 0.25 -17.12
N TYR A 336 -4.84 0.83 -16.60
CA TYR A 336 -6.18 0.49 -17.06
C TYR A 336 -6.34 0.85 -18.54
N ARG A 337 -7.10 0.04 -19.27
CA ARG A 337 -7.23 0.18 -20.73
C ARG A 337 -7.75 1.55 -21.15
N ASP A 338 -8.66 2.13 -20.38
CA ASP A 338 -9.22 3.48 -20.58
C ASP A 338 -8.22 4.61 -20.25
N HIS A 339 -7.11 4.31 -19.59
CA HIS A 339 -6.04 5.26 -19.28
C HIS A 339 -4.85 5.18 -20.25
N VAL A 340 -4.86 4.28 -21.24
CA VAL A 340 -3.73 4.08 -22.16
C VAL A 340 -3.41 5.35 -22.95
N ASP A 341 -4.42 6.03 -23.48
CA ASP A 341 -4.19 7.24 -24.29
C ASP A 341 -3.70 8.41 -23.42
N ALA A 342 -4.26 8.57 -22.22
CA ALA A 342 -3.77 9.56 -21.24
C ALA A 342 -2.32 9.27 -20.81
N ALA A 343 -1.94 8.00 -20.68
CA ALA A 343 -0.57 7.60 -20.36
C ALA A 343 0.39 7.96 -21.52
N ARG A 344 -0.01 7.72 -22.77
CA ARG A 344 0.78 8.10 -23.95
C ARG A 344 0.98 9.61 -24.04
N GLU A 345 -0.10 10.39 -23.88
CA GLU A 345 -0.03 11.85 -23.88
C GLU A 345 0.88 12.37 -22.75
N GLN A 346 0.80 11.78 -21.56
CA GLN A 346 1.69 12.16 -20.44
C GLN A 346 3.17 11.91 -20.77
N LEU A 347 3.50 10.87 -21.54
CA LEU A 347 4.89 10.53 -21.91
C LEU A 347 5.50 11.47 -22.96
N GLU A 348 4.70 12.32 -23.60
CA GLU A 348 5.15 13.37 -24.54
C GLU A 348 5.60 14.64 -23.81
N ARG A 349 5.25 14.78 -22.52
CA ARG A 349 5.54 15.98 -21.73
C ARG A 349 6.90 15.86 -21.04
N GLU A 350 7.73 16.88 -21.19
CA GLU A 350 9.00 16.97 -20.46
C GLU A 350 8.72 17.34 -18.98
N PRO A 351 9.29 16.63 -18.00
CA PRO A 351 9.11 16.97 -16.59
C PRO A 351 9.71 18.33 -16.23
N TYR A 352 8.95 19.17 -15.51
CA TYR A 352 9.51 20.33 -14.81
C TYR A 352 10.38 19.89 -13.62
N PRO A 353 11.26 20.78 -13.11
CA PRO A 353 11.98 20.55 -11.86
C PRO A 353 11.05 20.18 -10.69
N ALA A 354 11.55 19.32 -9.80
CA ALA A 354 10.79 18.92 -8.63
C ALA A 354 10.53 20.11 -7.68
N PRO A 355 9.35 20.18 -7.03
CA PRO A 355 9.09 21.14 -5.96
C PRO A 355 9.89 20.77 -4.69
N THR A 356 9.84 21.60 -3.64
CA THR A 356 10.47 21.34 -2.33
C THR A 356 9.48 21.31 -1.19
#